data_AF-A0A1M5NSK2-F1
#
_entry.id   AF-A0A1M5NSK2-F1
#
_cell.length_a   1.000
_cell.length_b   1.000
_cell.length_c   1.000
_cell.angle_alpha   90.00
_cell.angle_beta   90.00
_cell.angle_gamma   90.00
#
_symmetry.space_group_name_H-M   'P 1'
#
loop_
_entity.id
_entity.type
_entity.pdbx_description
1 polymer ?
#
loop_
_entity_poly.entity_id
_entity_poly.type
_entity_poly.pdbx_seq_one_letter_code
_entity_poly.pdbx_strand_id
1 'polypeptide(L)'
;MITIRFVTGHDLVSDGIRAFEYGFWATHVEALMPDGTLLGAHAEGGVLARPHDYDKSVFTRELYVSIPATAAQTDAFHSFLRSQIDKPYDFKAIAGIALERDWQSTNAWFCSELQAAGLCRPEVAIFPPHLATEFNHVTPRDLLLIVSGRIDLAA
;
A
#
# COMPACT_ATOMS: atom_id res chain seq x y z
N MET A 1 -1.11 16.56 2.79
CA MET A 1 -0.15 15.46 3.11
C MET A 1 -0.90 14.17 2.93
N ILE A 2 -0.27 13.19 2.29
CA ILE A 2 -0.76 11.81 2.24
C ILE A 2 0.07 11.00 3.22
N THR A 3 -0.56 10.22 4.10
CA THR A 3 0.16 9.44 5.10
C THR A 3 -0.05 7.95 4.84
N ILE A 4 1.05 7.25 4.58
CA ILE A 4 1.07 5.81 4.35
C ILE A 4 1.73 5.13 5.56
N ARG A 5 1.08 4.09 6.08
CA ARG A 5 1.56 3.29 7.19
C ARG A 5 2.10 1.96 6.67
N PHE A 6 3.29 1.60 7.13
CA PHE A 6 3.94 0.31 6.87
C PHE A 6 4.08 -0.43 8.18
N VAL A 7 3.72 -1.72 8.21
CA VAL A 7 3.70 -2.52 9.43
C VAL A 7 4.22 -3.94 9.25
N THR A 8 4.65 -4.56 10.35
CA THR A 8 5.04 -5.97 10.40
C THR A 8 3.95 -6.81 11.04
N GLY A 9 3.33 -7.68 10.24
CA GLY A 9 2.48 -8.79 10.70
C GLY A 9 3.25 -10.11 10.86
N HIS A 10 2.60 -11.10 11.48
CA HIS A 10 3.16 -12.43 11.79
C HIS A 10 2.23 -13.60 11.42
N ASP A 11 1.29 -13.37 10.52
CA ASP A 11 0.46 -14.44 9.96
C ASP A 11 1.18 -15.13 8.78
N LEU A 12 0.60 -16.25 8.30
CA LEU A 12 1.15 -17.03 7.18
C LEU A 12 1.30 -16.19 5.90
N VAL A 13 0.43 -15.20 5.71
CA VAL A 13 0.50 -14.26 4.59
C VAL A 13 1.72 -13.37 4.73
N SER A 14 1.95 -12.82 5.92
CA SER A 14 3.10 -11.99 6.25
C SER A 14 4.42 -12.73 6.06
N ASP A 15 4.47 -14.01 6.43
CA ASP A 15 5.66 -14.86 6.21
C ASP A 15 5.94 -15.07 4.71
N GLY A 16 4.90 -15.29 3.90
CA GLY A 16 5.02 -15.37 2.44
C GLY A 16 5.55 -14.08 1.82
N ILE A 17 5.02 -12.93 2.23
CA ILE A 17 5.47 -11.60 1.77
C ILE A 17 6.93 -11.37 2.17
N ARG A 18 7.29 -11.66 3.43
CA ARG A 18 8.66 -11.51 3.93
C ARG A 18 9.65 -12.39 3.16
N ALA A 19 9.27 -13.61 2.83
CA ALA A 19 10.09 -14.50 2.02
C ALA A 19 10.30 -13.96 0.59
N PHE A 20 9.23 -13.45 -0.03
CA PHE A 20 9.29 -12.86 -1.38
C PHE A 20 10.14 -11.58 -1.44
N GLU A 21 10.09 -10.75 -0.40
CA GLU A 21 10.81 -9.48 -0.34
C GLU A 21 12.24 -9.58 0.25
N TYR A 22 12.82 -10.79 0.27
CA TYR A 22 14.16 -11.06 0.80
C TYR A 22 14.33 -10.66 2.28
N GLY A 23 13.33 -10.93 3.10
CA GLY A 23 13.36 -10.65 4.53
C GLY A 23 13.05 -9.19 4.88
N PHE A 24 12.45 -8.42 3.96
CA PHE A 24 12.03 -7.07 4.26
C PHE A 24 11.02 -7.04 5.43
N TRP A 25 11.08 -5.97 6.22
CA TRP A 25 10.43 -5.94 7.53
C TRP A 25 8.93 -5.67 7.45
N ALA A 26 8.50 -4.81 6.52
CA ALA A 26 7.09 -4.46 6.39
C ALA A 26 6.39 -5.53 5.54
N THR A 27 5.30 -6.07 6.05
CA THR A 27 4.50 -7.09 5.36
C THR A 27 3.11 -6.60 5.00
N HIS A 28 2.75 -5.39 5.43
CA HIS A 28 1.47 -4.77 5.10
C HIS A 28 1.60 -3.25 4.98
N VAL A 29 0.74 -2.66 4.14
CA VAL A 29 0.67 -1.23 3.87
C VAL A 29 -0.78 -0.75 3.78
N GLU A 30 -1.06 0.38 4.42
CA GLU A 30 -2.39 1.03 4.44
C GLU A 30 -2.26 2.55 4.51
N ALA A 31 -3.32 3.28 4.18
CA ALA A 31 -3.37 4.74 4.28
C ALA A 31 -4.05 5.19 5.57
N LEU A 32 -3.52 6.24 6.20
CA LEU A 32 -4.21 6.95 7.26
C LEU A 32 -5.20 7.95 6.66
N MET A 33 -6.48 7.73 6.91
CA MET A 33 -7.58 8.52 6.37
C MET A 33 -7.86 9.77 7.24
N PRO A 34 -8.53 10.81 6.70
CA PRO A 34 -8.83 12.04 7.45
C PRO A 34 -9.73 11.84 8.69
N ASP A 35 -10.52 10.78 8.71
CA ASP A 35 -11.39 10.40 9.84
C ASP A 35 -10.64 9.56 10.89
N GLY A 36 -9.34 9.34 10.71
CA GLY A 36 -8.49 8.55 11.60
C GLY A 36 -8.54 7.04 11.35
N THR A 37 -9.33 6.56 10.38
CA THR A 37 -9.34 5.15 10.01
C THR A 37 -8.09 4.77 9.20
N LEU A 38 -7.76 3.48 9.21
CA LEU A 38 -6.71 2.89 8.39
C LEU A 38 -7.35 2.12 7.23
N LEU A 39 -7.07 2.53 5.99
CA LEU A 39 -7.68 1.95 4.80
C LEU A 39 -6.65 1.17 3.98
N GLY A 40 -6.86 -0.15 3.90
CA GLY A 40 -5.95 -1.06 3.22
C GLY A 40 -6.61 -2.38 2.82
N ALA A 41 -5.96 -3.09 1.90
CA ALA A 41 -6.36 -4.41 1.45
C ALA A 41 -5.74 -5.49 2.35
N HIS A 42 -6.54 -6.37 2.94
CA HIS A 42 -6.08 -7.53 3.72
C HIS A 42 -6.59 -8.83 3.12
N ALA A 43 -5.83 -9.91 3.33
CA ALA A 43 -6.24 -11.27 3.01
C ALA A 43 -7.64 -11.59 3.58
N GLU A 44 -7.90 -11.18 4.81
CA GLU A 44 -9.23 -11.27 5.41
C GLU A 44 -10.05 -9.99 5.13
N GLY A 45 -11.18 -10.17 4.44
CA GLY A 45 -12.15 -9.10 4.20
C GLY A 45 -11.84 -8.15 3.04
N GLY A 46 -10.67 -8.24 2.39
CA GLY A 46 -10.32 -7.38 1.26
C GLY A 46 -10.05 -5.93 1.67
N VAL A 47 -10.49 -4.98 0.83
CA VAL A 47 -10.32 -3.54 1.08
C VAL A 47 -11.37 -3.03 2.06
N LEU A 48 -10.92 -2.64 3.25
CA LEU A 48 -11.77 -2.09 4.31
C LEU A 48 -11.10 -0.88 4.96
N ALA A 49 -11.91 0.03 5.47
CA ALA A 49 -11.49 1.01 6.47
C ALA A 49 -11.64 0.40 7.86
N ARG A 50 -10.55 0.38 8.64
CA ARG A 50 -10.49 -0.21 9.97
C ARG A 50 -10.24 0.87 11.03
N PRO A 51 -10.72 0.69 12.29
CA PRO A 51 -10.35 1.57 13.40
C PRO A 51 -8.83 1.67 13.54
N HIS A 52 -8.30 2.82 13.95
CA HIS A 52 -6.85 3.05 14.02
C HIS A 52 -6.06 2.01 14.86
N ASP A 53 -6.72 1.34 15.80
CA ASP A 53 -6.12 0.38 16.73
C ASP A 53 -6.58 -1.07 16.49
N TYR A 54 -7.13 -1.39 15.31
CA TYR A 54 -7.62 -2.73 14.98
C TYR A 54 -6.56 -3.84 15.11
N ASP A 55 -5.30 -3.47 14.95
CA ASP A 55 -4.12 -4.33 14.94
C ASP A 55 -3.33 -4.28 16.25
N LYS A 56 -3.87 -3.61 17.27
CA LYS A 56 -3.22 -3.47 18.57
C LYS A 56 -2.86 -4.84 19.10
N SER A 57 -1.59 -5.02 19.49
CA SER A 57 -0.97 -6.27 19.96
C SER A 57 -0.73 -7.37 18.91
N VAL A 58 -1.07 -7.13 17.64
CA VAL A 58 -0.83 -8.07 16.53
C VAL A 58 0.41 -7.67 15.74
N PHE A 59 0.52 -6.39 15.36
CA PHE A 59 1.67 -5.89 14.62
C PHE A 59 2.81 -5.44 15.55
N THR A 60 4.05 -5.74 15.18
CA THR A 60 5.21 -5.56 16.07
C THR A 60 6.13 -4.41 15.68
N ARG A 61 5.92 -3.81 14.51
CA ARG A 61 6.67 -2.65 14.05
C ARG A 61 5.78 -1.83 13.14
N GLU A 62 5.93 -0.51 13.23
CA GLU A 62 5.22 0.45 12.40
C GLU A 62 6.12 1.59 11.93
N LEU A 63 5.80 2.14 10.77
CA LEU A 63 6.37 3.36 10.23
C LEU A 63 5.27 4.14 9.51
N TYR A 64 5.12 5.42 9.83
CA TYR A 64 4.29 6.35 9.07
C TYR A 64 5.16 7.20 8.17
N VAL A 65 4.87 7.19 6.87
CA VAL A 65 5.51 8.03 5.87
C VAL A 65 4.54 9.13 5.47
N SER A 66 4.91 10.38 5.78
CA SER A 66 4.15 11.56 5.39
C SER A 66 4.69 12.13 4.09
N ILE A 67 3.90 12.05 3.03
CA ILE A 67 4.26 12.50 1.69
C ILE A 67 3.71 13.92 1.46
N PRO A 68 4.57 14.89 1.09
CA PRO A 68 4.13 16.21 0.64
C PRO A 68 3.13 16.12 -0.51
N ALA A 69 1.93 16.67 -0.30
CA ALA A 69 0.84 16.67 -1.27
C ALA A 69 -0.08 17.86 -1.00
N THR A 70 -0.59 18.48 -2.08
CA THR A 70 -1.63 19.51 -2.01
C THR A 70 -2.95 18.93 -1.48
N ALA A 71 -3.88 19.80 -1.09
CA ALA A 71 -5.22 19.37 -0.66
C ALA A 71 -5.93 18.59 -1.76
N ALA A 72 -5.91 19.09 -3.01
CA ALA A 72 -6.54 18.42 -4.15
C ALA A 72 -5.96 17.01 -4.42
N GLN A 73 -4.63 16.85 -4.35
CA GLN A 73 -4.00 15.53 -4.50
C GLN A 73 -4.37 14.59 -3.35
N THR A 74 -4.39 15.10 -2.12
CA THR A 74 -4.76 14.32 -0.93
C THR A 74 -6.21 13.85 -1.01
N ASP A 75 -7.13 14.72 -1.43
CA ASP A 75 -8.55 14.39 -1.59
C ASP A 75 -8.78 13.39 -2.73
N ALA A 76 -8.08 13.55 -3.86
CA ALA A 76 -8.15 12.60 -4.97
C ALA A 76 -7.66 11.21 -4.57
N PHE A 77 -6.56 11.13 -3.82
CA PHE A 77 -6.01 9.87 -3.30
C PHE A 77 -7.00 9.17 -2.35
N HIS A 78 -7.52 9.87 -1.35
CA HIS A 78 -8.50 9.31 -0.41
C HIS A 78 -9.82 8.93 -1.08
N SER A 79 -10.27 9.71 -2.06
CA SER A 79 -11.49 9.40 -2.83
C SER A 79 -11.32 8.12 -3.64
N PHE A 80 -10.16 7.95 -4.28
CA PHE A 80 -9.81 6.71 -4.96
C PHE A 80 -9.85 5.52 -3.98
N LEU A 81 -9.13 5.58 -2.86
CA LEU A 81 -9.11 4.50 -1.86
C LEU A 81 -10.51 4.10 -1.39
N ARG A 82 -11.36 5.09 -1.06
CA ARG A 82 -12.75 4.83 -0.65
C ARG A 82 -13.56 4.13 -1.73
N SER A 83 -13.37 4.49 -3.00
CA SER A 83 -14.04 3.81 -4.12
C SER A 83 -13.62 2.35 -4.32
N GLN A 84 -12.53 1.91 -3.66
CA GLN A 84 -12.05 0.54 -3.72
C GLN A 84 -12.53 -0.33 -2.55
N ILE A 85 -13.30 0.21 -1.60
CA ILE A 85 -13.89 -0.57 -0.50
C ILE A 85 -14.74 -1.72 -1.07
N ASP A 86 -14.75 -2.85 -0.36
CA ASP A 86 -15.39 -4.12 -0.72
C ASP A 86 -14.72 -4.89 -1.87
N LYS A 87 -13.65 -4.35 -2.46
CA LYS A 87 -12.85 -5.12 -3.44
C LYS A 87 -12.10 -6.26 -2.74
N PRO A 88 -12.01 -7.44 -3.37
CA PRO A 88 -11.32 -8.58 -2.78
C PRO A 88 -9.82 -8.35 -2.71
N TYR A 89 -9.17 -9.12 -1.83
CA TYR A 89 -7.72 -9.19 -1.76
C TYR A 89 -7.15 -10.00 -2.91
N ASP A 90 -6.02 -9.55 -3.46
CA ASP A 90 -5.32 -10.32 -4.47
C ASP A 90 -4.31 -11.30 -3.88
N PHE A 91 -4.75 -12.55 -3.68
CA PHE A 91 -3.86 -13.64 -3.29
C PHE A 91 -2.89 -14.08 -4.39
N LYS A 92 -3.18 -13.77 -5.66
CA LYS A 92 -2.30 -14.15 -6.78
C LYS A 92 -0.99 -13.37 -6.74
N ALA A 93 -1.01 -12.14 -6.24
CA ALA A 93 0.19 -11.35 -5.96
C ALA A 93 1.19 -12.06 -5.02
N ILE A 94 0.71 -12.72 -3.96
CA ILE A 94 1.58 -13.43 -3.01
C ILE A 94 2.16 -14.71 -3.61
N ALA A 95 1.38 -15.42 -4.42
CA ALA A 95 1.79 -16.70 -4.99
C ALA A 95 2.90 -16.59 -6.05
N GLY A 96 3.35 -15.38 -6.40
CA GLY A 96 4.50 -15.15 -7.27
C GLY A 96 4.36 -15.79 -8.65
N ILE A 97 3.14 -16.08 -9.12
CA ILE A 97 2.94 -16.70 -10.43
C ILE A 97 3.05 -15.60 -11.49
N ALA A 98 4.28 -15.39 -11.94
CA ALA A 98 4.82 -15.51 -13.32
C ALA A 98 3.93 -15.24 -14.56
N LEU A 99 2.71 -14.73 -14.39
CA LEU A 99 1.81 -14.32 -15.47
C LEU A 99 1.79 -12.80 -15.50
N GLU A 100 1.76 -12.21 -16.69
CA GLU A 100 1.61 -10.77 -16.93
C GLU A 100 0.40 -10.22 -16.15
N ARG A 101 0.63 -9.75 -14.92
CA ARG A 101 -0.38 -9.13 -14.06
C ARG A 101 -0.31 -7.62 -14.25
N ASP A 102 -1.47 -7.03 -14.52
CA ASP A 102 -1.66 -5.59 -14.41
C ASP A 102 -1.90 -5.23 -12.94
N TRP A 103 -0.86 -4.74 -12.26
CA TRP A 103 -0.92 -4.30 -10.87
C TRP A 103 -1.86 -3.11 -10.64
N GLN A 104 -2.27 -2.41 -11.70
CA GLN A 104 -3.25 -1.31 -11.64
C GLN A 104 -4.70 -1.80 -11.81
N SER A 105 -4.91 -3.10 -12.01
CA SER A 105 -6.24 -3.69 -12.17
C SER A 105 -7.09 -3.55 -10.91
N THR A 106 -8.22 -2.86 -11.04
CA THR A 106 -9.14 -2.53 -9.93
C THR A 106 -10.09 -3.67 -9.50
N ASN A 107 -9.82 -4.91 -9.96
CA ASN A 107 -10.64 -6.07 -9.66
C ASN A 107 -10.31 -6.71 -8.30
N ALA A 108 -9.05 -6.66 -7.88
CA ALA A 108 -8.56 -7.17 -6.61
C ALA A 108 -7.23 -6.48 -6.26
N TRP A 109 -6.99 -6.25 -4.98
CA TRP A 109 -5.85 -5.45 -4.54
C TRP A 109 -4.92 -6.22 -3.61
N PHE A 110 -3.62 -6.15 -3.91
CA PHE A 110 -2.58 -6.35 -2.90
C PHE A 110 -2.37 -5.06 -2.10
N CYS A 111 -1.93 -5.18 -0.85
CA CYS A 111 -1.90 -4.06 0.10
C CYS A 111 -1.12 -2.84 -0.43
N SER A 112 0.12 -3.03 -0.90
CA SER A 112 0.96 -1.97 -1.47
C SER A 112 0.51 -1.51 -2.86
N GLU A 113 -0.05 -2.41 -3.68
CA GLU A 113 -0.55 -2.05 -5.02
C GLU A 113 -1.73 -1.08 -4.94
N LEU A 114 -2.65 -1.27 -3.96
CA LEU A 114 -3.76 -0.33 -3.74
C LEU A 114 -3.24 1.09 -3.49
N GLN A 115 -2.24 1.22 -2.61
CA GLN A 115 -1.66 2.52 -2.27
C GLN A 115 -0.89 3.08 -3.47
N ALA A 116 -0.08 2.26 -4.13
CA ALA A 116 0.68 2.64 -5.32
C ALA A 116 -0.22 3.15 -6.45
N ALA A 117 -1.32 2.45 -6.73
CA ALA A 117 -2.28 2.81 -7.77
C ALA A 117 -2.93 4.16 -7.48
N GLY A 118 -3.29 4.42 -6.22
CA GLY A 118 -3.80 5.72 -5.80
C GLY A 118 -2.77 6.84 -5.97
N LEU A 119 -1.51 6.59 -5.57
CA LEU A 119 -0.43 7.58 -5.61
C LEU A 119 0.01 7.95 -7.04
N CYS A 120 -0.09 7.03 -8.01
CA CYS A 120 0.33 7.27 -9.38
C CYS A 120 -0.79 7.77 -10.32
N ARG A 121 -2.02 7.89 -9.81
CA ARG A 121 -3.14 8.44 -10.59
C ARG A 121 -2.82 9.83 -11.14
N PRO A 122 -3.29 10.21 -12.34
CA PRO A 122 -3.00 11.52 -12.93
C PRO A 122 -3.36 12.72 -12.04
N GLU A 123 -4.42 12.63 -11.24
CA GLU A 123 -4.88 13.71 -10.34
C GLU A 123 -4.06 13.78 -9.04
N VAL A 124 -3.33 12.72 -8.70
CA VAL A 124 -2.52 12.60 -7.48
C VAL A 124 -1.04 12.83 -7.81
N ALA A 125 -0.53 12.15 -8.83
CA ALA A 125 0.78 12.37 -9.46
C ALA A 125 1.96 12.45 -8.46
N ILE A 126 1.95 11.61 -7.41
CA ILE A 126 3.09 11.52 -6.49
C ILE A 126 4.29 10.89 -7.20
N PHE A 127 4.06 9.87 -8.01
CA PHE A 127 5.06 9.29 -8.92
C PHE A 127 4.38 8.87 -10.24
N PRO A 128 5.11 8.76 -11.36
CA PRO A 128 4.50 8.40 -12.64
C PRO A 128 4.05 6.92 -12.65
N PRO A 129 3.00 6.56 -13.41
CA PRO A 129 2.50 5.18 -13.49
C PRO A 129 3.49 4.20 -14.14
N HIS A 130 4.48 4.71 -14.88
CA HIS A 130 5.59 3.95 -15.44
C HIS A 130 6.90 4.47 -14.84
N LEU A 131 7.71 3.57 -14.30
CA LEU A 131 9.04 3.86 -13.77
C LEU A 131 10.11 3.41 -14.79
N ALA A 132 11.37 3.76 -14.52
CA ALA A 132 12.48 3.44 -15.42
C ALA A 132 12.77 1.93 -15.57
N THR A 133 12.19 1.09 -14.71
CA THR A 133 12.27 -0.37 -14.77
C THR A 133 10.92 -0.95 -15.14
N GLU A 134 10.93 -2.12 -15.78
CA GLU A 134 9.75 -2.94 -15.93
C GLU A 134 9.41 -3.61 -14.59
N PHE A 135 8.13 -3.66 -14.26
CA PHE A 135 7.60 -4.36 -13.09
C PHE A 135 6.13 -4.70 -13.35
N ASN A 136 5.70 -5.85 -12.85
CA ASN A 136 4.31 -6.33 -12.92
C ASN A 136 3.66 -6.40 -11.52
N HIS A 137 4.37 -5.92 -10.50
CA HIS A 137 3.93 -5.91 -9.11
C HIS A 137 4.61 -4.77 -8.35
N VAL A 138 3.95 -4.25 -7.33
CA VAL A 138 4.52 -3.29 -6.38
C VAL A 138 4.40 -3.89 -4.98
N THR A 139 5.54 -4.25 -4.38
CA THR A 139 5.61 -4.83 -3.03
C THR A 139 5.68 -3.73 -1.93
N PRO A 140 5.44 -4.03 -0.64
CA PRO A 140 5.72 -3.10 0.46
C PRO A 140 7.12 -2.45 0.38
N ARG A 141 8.15 -3.23 0.03
CA ARG A 141 9.52 -2.77 -0.14
C ARG A 141 9.65 -1.78 -1.29
N ASP A 142 9.08 -2.10 -2.45
CA ASP A 142 9.12 -1.23 -3.63
C ASP A 142 8.42 0.09 -3.34
N LEU A 143 7.23 0.01 -2.75
CA LEU A 143 6.46 1.19 -2.41
C LEU A 143 7.22 2.07 -1.41
N LEU A 144 7.82 1.49 -0.35
CA LEU A 144 8.61 2.27 0.59
C LEU A 144 9.78 2.95 -0.11
N LEU A 145 10.48 2.25 -1.01
CA LEU A 145 11.60 2.82 -1.78
C LEU A 145 11.14 4.00 -2.65
N ILE A 146 10.02 3.85 -3.36
CA ILE A 146 9.44 4.90 -4.23
C ILE A 146 9.09 6.14 -3.40
N VAL A 147 8.35 5.98 -2.30
CA VAL A 147 7.91 7.14 -1.49
C VAL A 147 9.05 7.76 -0.69
N SER A 148 10.10 6.99 -0.37
CA SER A 148 11.31 7.49 0.29
C SER A 148 12.05 8.51 -0.59
N GLY A 149 11.97 8.39 -1.91
CA GLY A 149 12.51 9.40 -2.84
C GLY A 149 11.71 10.72 -2.87
N ARG A 150 10.62 10.83 -2.11
CA ARG A 150 9.73 12.01 -2.06
C ARG A 150 9.67 12.65 -0.67
N ILE A 151 10.46 12.14 0.27
CA ILE A 151 10.56 12.68 1.62
C ILE A 151 11.99 13.14 1.88
N ASP A 152 12.16 14.30 2.51
CA ASP A 152 13.44 14.71 3.05
C ASP A 152 13.59 14.08 4.43
N LEU A 153 14.44 13.05 4.52
CA LEU A 153 14.93 12.60 5.82
C LEU A 153 16.03 13.59 6.23
N ALA A 154 15.80 14.36 7.29
CA ALA A 154 16.87 15.14 7.90
C ALA A 154 18.04 14.20 8.21
N ALA A 155 19.21 14.49 7.63
CA ALA A 155 20.42 13.70 7.77
C ALA A 155 21.02 13.78 9.18
#